data_AF-A0A2N2LIQ7-F1
#
_entry.id   AF-A0A2N2LIQ7-F1
#
_cell.length_a   1.000
_cell.length_b   1.000
_cell.length_c   1.000
_cell.angle_alpha   90.00
_cell.angle_beta   90.00
_cell.angle_gamma   90.00
#
_symmetry.space_group_name_H-M   'P 1'
#
loop_
_entity.id
_entity.type
_entity.pdbx_description
1 polymer ?
#
loop_
_entity_poly.entity_id
_entity_poly.type
_entity_poly.pdbx_seq_one_letter_code
_entity_poly.pdbx_strand_id
1 'polypeptide(L)'
;MFISPNQAFTLLPPCLPIRKANMKPCAMTGRKPRFCQLSPIHCLATVLLVVNNDIKEILLRLLKQKEFNLDEAKAAEIVDAIIDWIDDNEEITGMGAESSYYSSLPVPYTAKNAPLDCIEELLMVKGMTSELFGGTTKTPALAQFLTIYGTGVISINTAPKMVLRALSPEITDELADRIDEYRKNENNDLSSVDWYKKVSGMSGTAIKAGLIDVAKSNYFKIYTTGVSDKMKQNIIGVLQRSPFKIMSWRQD
;
A
#
# COMPACT_ATOMS: atom_id res chain seq x y z
N MET A 1 8.54 -6.56 -42.88
CA MET A 1 7.80 -5.31 -42.62
C MET A 1 7.77 -5.14 -41.12
N PHE A 2 8.62 -4.25 -40.61
CA PHE A 2 8.84 -4.04 -39.18
C PHE A 2 7.62 -3.32 -38.58
N ILE A 3 7.07 -3.84 -37.49
CA ILE A 3 6.08 -3.13 -36.68
C ILE A 3 6.88 -2.34 -35.63
N SER A 4 6.83 -1.02 -35.76
CA SER A 4 7.36 -0.05 -34.80
C SER A 4 6.55 -0.11 -33.49
N PRO A 5 7.18 -0.19 -32.31
CA PRO A 5 6.49 -0.03 -31.04
C PRO A 5 6.55 1.45 -30.65
N ASN A 6 5.48 2.20 -30.91
CA ASN A 6 5.39 3.57 -30.44
C ASN A 6 3.95 4.04 -30.22
N GLN A 7 3.18 3.41 -29.31
CA GLN A 7 1.94 3.93 -28.68
C GLN A 7 1.71 3.10 -27.39
N ALA A 8 1.52 3.60 -26.18
CA ALA A 8 1.22 4.94 -25.69
C ALA A 8 1.74 5.08 -24.24
N PHE A 9 2.67 5.99 -24.00
CA PHE A 9 2.76 6.65 -22.70
C PHE A 9 1.62 7.67 -22.65
N THR A 10 0.44 7.23 -22.22
CA THR A 10 -0.56 8.18 -21.73
C THR A 10 0.05 8.81 -20.49
N LEU A 11 0.42 10.09 -20.60
CA LEU A 11 0.75 10.96 -19.49
C LEU A 11 -0.24 10.65 -18.34
N LEU A 12 0.25 10.02 -17.28
CA LEU A 12 -0.48 9.99 -16.02
C LEU A 12 -0.75 11.46 -15.69
N PRO A 13 -2.03 11.87 -15.51
CA PRO A 13 -2.27 13.25 -15.14
C PRO A 13 -1.50 13.52 -13.84
N PRO A 14 -0.75 14.64 -13.74
CA PRO A 14 -0.16 15.03 -12.46
C PRO A 14 -1.29 15.03 -11.43
N CYS A 15 -1.07 14.43 -10.25
CA CYS A 15 -2.06 14.34 -9.17
C CYS A 15 -2.73 15.72 -9.05
N LEU A 16 -3.96 15.83 -9.60
CA LEU A 16 -4.62 17.11 -9.77
C LEU A 16 -4.78 17.74 -8.38
N PRO A 17 -4.53 19.05 -8.23
CA PRO A 17 -4.62 19.69 -6.92
C PRO A 17 -5.99 19.43 -6.30
N ILE A 18 -5.97 19.06 -5.02
CA ILE A 18 -7.12 18.73 -4.18
C ILE A 18 -8.16 19.85 -4.33
N ARG A 19 -9.16 19.66 -5.19
CA ARG A 19 -10.35 20.51 -5.16
C ARG A 19 -11.07 20.16 -3.87
N LYS A 20 -11.07 21.09 -2.90
CA LYS A 20 -11.95 21.06 -1.73
C LYS A 20 -13.41 21.07 -2.20
N ALA A 21 -13.91 19.92 -2.61
CA ALA A 21 -15.33 19.70 -2.74
C ALA A 21 -15.84 19.39 -1.33
N ASN A 22 -16.73 20.26 -0.82
CA ASN A 22 -17.53 19.98 0.37
C ASN A 22 -18.46 18.80 0.09
N MET A 23 -17.92 17.57 0.10
CA MET A 23 -18.75 16.37 0.17
C MET A 23 -19.26 16.27 1.60
N LYS A 24 -20.51 16.71 1.81
CA LYS A 24 -21.25 16.35 3.01
C LYS A 24 -21.33 14.82 3.08
N PRO A 25 -21.22 14.21 4.28
CA PRO A 25 -21.52 12.80 4.45
C PRO A 25 -22.88 12.53 3.81
N CYS A 26 -23.00 11.42 3.10
CA CYS A 26 -24.25 11.02 2.46
C CYS A 26 -25.32 10.90 3.55
N ALA A 27 -26.04 11.98 3.81
CA ALA A 27 -27.30 11.95 4.53
C ALA A 27 -28.19 11.04 3.71
N MET A 28 -28.70 9.99 4.36
CA MET A 28 -29.56 8.97 3.79
C MET A 28 -30.75 9.62 3.06
N THR A 29 -30.58 9.92 1.79
CA THR A 29 -31.61 10.51 0.94
C THR A 29 -32.09 9.42 -0.01
N GLY A 30 -33.00 8.57 0.50
CA GLY A 30 -34.02 7.82 -0.25
C GLY A 30 -33.62 6.85 -1.38
N ARG A 31 -32.39 6.85 -1.89
CA ARG A 31 -31.91 5.94 -2.94
C ARG A 31 -30.59 5.33 -2.48
N LYS A 32 -30.65 4.09 -1.99
CA LYS A 32 -29.49 3.33 -1.53
C LYS A 32 -28.45 3.23 -2.66
N PRO A 33 -27.18 3.61 -2.46
CA PRO A 33 -26.10 3.19 -3.35
C PRO A 33 -26.09 1.64 -3.37
N ARG A 34 -26.07 1.04 -4.56
CA ARG A 34 -26.29 -0.41 -4.71
C ARG A 34 -25.16 -1.25 -4.13
N PHE A 35 -23.94 -0.71 -4.04
CA PHE A 35 -22.79 -1.35 -3.39
C PHE A 35 -21.84 -0.28 -2.84
N CYS A 36 -21.64 -0.27 -1.52
CA CYS A 36 -20.54 0.47 -0.87
C CYS A 36 -19.66 -0.56 -0.18
N GLN A 37 -18.42 -0.72 -0.64
CA GLN A 37 -17.43 -1.58 0.00
C GLN A 37 -16.52 -0.70 0.86
N LEU A 38 -16.50 -0.97 2.16
CA LEU A 38 -15.61 -0.34 3.12
C LEU A 38 -14.45 -1.28 3.41
N SER A 39 -13.23 -0.88 3.05
CA SER A 39 -12.00 -1.60 3.39
C SER A 39 -11.15 -0.75 4.35
N PRO A 40 -10.77 -1.27 5.54
CA PRO A 40 -9.80 -0.60 6.39
C PRO A 40 -8.47 -0.41 5.64
N ILE A 41 -7.87 0.77 5.72
CA ILE A 41 -6.56 1.01 5.09
C ILE A 41 -5.45 0.22 5.79
N HIS A 42 -5.65 -0.25 7.02
CA HIS A 42 -4.71 -1.16 7.69
C HIS A 42 -4.73 -2.60 7.13
N CYS A 43 -5.56 -2.88 6.12
CA CYS A 43 -5.29 -4.02 5.21
C CYS A 43 -4.08 -3.74 4.30
N LEU A 44 -3.57 -2.53 4.29
CA LEU A 44 -2.32 -2.12 3.65
C LEU A 44 -1.35 -1.86 4.80
N ALA A 45 -0.12 -2.31 4.67
CA ALA A 45 0.75 -2.47 5.83
C ALA A 45 2.01 -1.62 5.79
N THR A 46 2.51 -1.28 4.62
CA THR A 46 3.72 -0.47 4.56
C THR A 46 3.33 1.00 4.52
N VAL A 47 3.59 1.73 5.61
CA VAL A 47 3.43 3.19 5.66
C VAL A 47 4.68 3.83 5.05
N LEU A 48 4.53 4.46 3.88
CA LEU A 48 5.64 5.07 3.13
C LEU A 48 5.83 6.56 3.43
N LEU A 49 5.46 7.03 4.63
CA LEU A 49 5.60 8.44 5.02
C LEU A 49 6.94 8.79 5.63
N VAL A 50 7.65 7.79 6.17
CA VAL A 50 8.94 7.97 6.84
C VAL A 50 9.81 6.77 6.50
N VAL A 51 11.01 7.03 6.00
CA VAL A 51 12.00 5.96 5.80
C VAL A 51 12.59 5.59 7.16
N ASN A 52 12.46 4.34 7.55
CA ASN A 52 13.24 3.74 8.62
C ASN A 52 13.70 2.33 8.21
N ASN A 53 14.73 1.81 8.88
CA ASN A 53 15.32 0.53 8.52
C ASN A 53 14.33 -0.64 8.62
N ASP A 54 13.34 -0.56 9.51
CA ASP A 54 12.36 -1.63 9.66
C ASP A 54 11.37 -1.68 8.50
N ILE A 55 10.92 -0.52 8.03
CA ILE A 55 10.06 -0.39 6.85
C ILE A 55 10.81 -0.87 5.62
N LYS A 56 12.10 -0.54 5.49
CA LYS A 56 12.99 -1.06 4.45
C LYS A 56 13.00 -2.59 4.45
N GLU A 57 13.24 -3.21 5.60
CA GLU A 57 13.28 -4.67 5.72
C GLU A 57 11.93 -5.33 5.41
N ILE A 58 10.83 -4.76 5.91
CA ILE A 58 9.47 -5.28 5.62
C ILE A 58 9.17 -5.18 4.13
N LEU A 59 9.44 -4.03 3.50
CA LEU A 59 9.17 -3.83 2.08
C LEU A 59 10.03 -4.77 1.21
N LEU A 60 11.30 -4.97 1.58
CA LEU A 60 12.17 -5.93 0.92
C LEU A 60 11.67 -7.36 1.05
N ARG A 61 11.28 -7.79 2.26
CA ARG A 61 10.70 -9.13 2.48
C ARG A 61 9.39 -9.31 1.71
N LEU A 62 8.56 -8.26 1.60
CA LEU A 62 7.33 -8.29 0.83
C LEU A 62 7.61 -8.47 -0.67
N LEU A 63 8.51 -7.69 -1.25
CA LEU A 63 8.83 -7.74 -2.69
C LEU A 63 9.56 -9.04 -3.09
N LYS A 64 10.31 -9.65 -2.17
CA LYS A 64 10.97 -10.96 -2.38
C LYS A 64 10.00 -12.15 -2.36
N GLN A 65 8.71 -11.95 -2.09
CA GLN A 65 7.77 -13.06 -2.07
C GLN A 65 7.50 -13.61 -3.48
N LYS A 66 7.28 -14.93 -3.56
CA LYS A 66 7.10 -15.69 -4.81
C LYS A 66 6.01 -15.11 -5.72
N GLU A 67 5.00 -14.46 -5.15
CA GLU A 67 3.87 -13.90 -5.86
C GLU A 67 4.24 -12.72 -6.77
N PHE A 68 5.33 -11.98 -6.46
CA PHE A 68 5.81 -10.88 -7.29
C PHE A 68 6.82 -11.33 -8.35
N ASN A 69 7.39 -12.54 -8.21
CA ASN A 69 8.34 -13.11 -9.16
C ASN A 69 9.50 -12.16 -9.51
N LEU A 70 10.04 -11.48 -8.50
CA LEU A 70 11.20 -10.61 -8.62
C LEU A 70 12.45 -11.36 -8.17
N ASP A 71 13.57 -11.12 -8.85
CA ASP A 71 14.87 -11.51 -8.32
C ASP A 71 15.27 -10.59 -7.15
N GLU A 72 16.24 -11.05 -6.35
CA GLU A 72 16.67 -10.34 -5.15
C GLU A 72 17.27 -8.97 -5.45
N ALA A 73 18.02 -8.84 -6.55
CA ALA A 73 18.62 -7.58 -6.95
C ALA A 73 17.55 -6.55 -7.34
N LYS A 74 16.53 -6.99 -8.07
CA LYS A 74 15.43 -6.13 -8.50
C LYS A 74 14.55 -5.69 -7.34
N ALA A 75 14.27 -6.60 -6.40
CA ALA A 75 13.56 -6.25 -5.18
C ALA A 75 14.35 -5.21 -4.37
N ALA A 76 15.66 -5.39 -4.19
CA ALA A 76 16.51 -4.43 -3.50
C ALA A 76 16.58 -3.07 -4.22
N GLU A 77 16.75 -3.07 -5.55
CA GLU A 77 16.74 -1.84 -6.37
C GLU A 77 15.46 -1.03 -6.17
N ILE A 78 14.30 -1.70 -6.21
CA ILE A 78 13.01 -1.01 -6.05
C ILE A 78 12.87 -0.46 -4.63
N VAL A 79 13.26 -1.20 -3.60
CA VAL A 79 13.21 -0.72 -2.21
C VAL A 79 14.11 0.48 -2.01
N ASP A 80 15.36 0.40 -2.47
CA ASP A 80 16.33 1.48 -2.36
C ASP A 80 15.85 2.72 -3.13
N ALA A 81 15.31 2.55 -4.34
CA ALA A 81 14.77 3.67 -5.12
C ALA A 81 13.52 4.29 -4.48
N ILE A 82 12.69 3.52 -3.77
CA ILE A 82 11.55 4.05 -2.99
C ILE A 82 12.07 4.89 -1.82
N ILE A 83 13.18 4.50 -1.21
CA ILE A 83 13.80 5.23 -0.09
C ILE A 83 14.32 6.59 -0.58
N ASP A 84 15.16 6.60 -1.61
CA ASP A 84 15.74 7.81 -2.22
C ASP A 84 14.64 8.73 -2.80
N TRP A 85 13.47 8.17 -3.17
CA TRP A 85 12.36 9.00 -3.61
C TRP A 85 11.71 9.80 -2.47
N ILE A 86 11.77 9.30 -1.24
CA ILE A 86 10.97 9.77 -0.10
C ILE A 86 11.82 10.59 0.89
N ASP A 87 13.08 10.22 1.10
CA ASP A 87 13.96 10.92 2.05
C ASP A 87 14.37 12.32 1.55
N ASP A 88 14.86 13.17 2.44
CA ASP A 88 15.02 14.61 2.16
C ASP A 88 16.41 15.00 1.65
N ASN A 89 17.20 14.02 1.22
CA ASN A 89 18.59 14.22 0.80
C ASN A 89 18.78 13.86 -0.69
N GLU A 90 20.02 13.69 -1.15
CA GLU A 90 20.36 13.35 -2.55
C GLU A 90 21.42 12.22 -2.58
N GLU A 91 21.51 11.46 -1.48
CA GLU A 91 22.45 10.36 -1.31
C GLU A 91 21.82 9.06 -1.84
N ILE A 92 22.40 8.50 -2.90
CA ILE A 92 21.89 7.26 -3.49
C ILE A 92 22.07 6.09 -2.49
N THR A 93 20.96 5.51 -2.04
CA THR A 93 20.97 4.29 -1.23
C THR A 93 21.24 3.09 -2.10
N GLY A 94 22.31 2.33 -1.85
CA GLY A 94 22.53 1.02 -2.50
C GLY A 94 22.41 1.04 -4.02
N MET A 95 21.36 0.40 -4.57
CA MET A 95 21.06 0.39 -6.02
C MET A 95 19.93 1.37 -6.44
N GLY A 96 19.58 2.30 -5.56
CA GLY A 96 18.51 3.27 -5.71
C GLY A 96 18.73 4.30 -6.81
N ALA A 97 18.08 5.44 -6.66
CA ALA A 97 18.07 6.50 -7.65
C ALA A 97 17.61 7.82 -7.07
N GLU A 98 18.41 8.84 -7.33
CA GLU A 98 18.18 10.22 -6.92
C GLU A 98 17.89 11.14 -8.12
N SER A 99 17.77 12.45 -7.88
CA SER A 99 17.46 13.43 -8.93
C SER A 99 18.39 13.35 -10.14
N SER A 100 19.66 13.00 -9.93
CA SER A 100 20.64 12.79 -11.01
C SER A 100 20.23 11.68 -12.00
N TYR A 101 19.67 10.57 -11.50
CA TYR A 101 19.13 9.49 -12.33
C TYR A 101 17.87 9.95 -13.07
N TYR A 102 16.90 10.50 -12.35
CA TYR A 102 15.61 10.88 -12.95
C TYR A 102 15.76 12.01 -13.99
N SER A 103 16.72 12.91 -13.80
CA SER A 103 17.02 13.98 -14.75
C SER A 103 17.67 13.47 -16.04
N SER A 104 18.25 12.26 -16.01
CA SER A 104 18.86 11.62 -17.18
C SER A 104 17.87 10.84 -18.06
N LEU A 105 16.63 10.68 -17.61
CA LEU A 105 15.60 9.96 -18.35
C LEU A 105 15.16 10.73 -19.61
N PRO A 106 14.60 10.04 -20.62
CA PRO A 106 14.13 10.69 -21.86
C PRO A 106 13.13 11.83 -21.63
N VAL A 107 12.32 11.71 -20.57
CA VAL A 107 11.48 12.79 -20.04
C VAL A 107 12.02 13.12 -18.64
N PRO A 108 12.85 14.16 -18.50
CA PRO A 108 13.50 14.48 -17.23
C PRO A 108 12.51 14.93 -16.16
N TYR A 109 12.74 14.48 -14.93
CA TYR A 109 12.13 14.99 -13.69
C TYR A 109 13.11 14.81 -12.54
N THR A 110 12.80 15.37 -11.37
CA THR A 110 13.63 15.22 -10.16
C THR A 110 13.03 14.19 -9.23
N ALA A 111 13.84 13.63 -8.34
CA ALA A 111 13.31 12.90 -7.20
C ALA A 111 12.47 13.86 -6.35
N LYS A 112 11.50 13.30 -5.62
CA LYS A 112 10.55 14.13 -4.86
C LYS A 112 11.16 14.69 -3.58
N ASN A 113 11.98 13.87 -2.95
CA ASN A 113 12.68 14.10 -1.69
C ASN A 113 11.74 14.58 -0.58
N ALA A 114 10.55 13.97 -0.55
CA ALA A 114 9.48 14.26 0.38
C ALA A 114 8.48 13.09 0.43
N PRO A 115 7.66 13.02 1.50
CA PRO A 115 6.59 12.02 1.58
C PRO A 115 5.66 12.02 0.35
N LEU A 116 5.16 10.82 0.02
CA LEU A 116 4.19 10.63 -1.06
C LEU A 116 2.88 11.39 -0.77
N ASP A 117 2.38 12.13 -1.76
CA ASP A 117 1.05 12.74 -1.77
C ASP A 117 -0.02 11.72 -2.21
N CYS A 118 0.35 10.84 -3.14
CA CYS A 118 -0.48 9.78 -3.70
C CYS A 118 0.35 8.49 -3.88
N ILE A 119 -0.26 7.32 -3.68
CA ILE A 119 0.47 6.03 -3.78
C ILE A 119 0.92 5.76 -5.22
N GLU A 120 0.21 6.34 -6.21
CA GLU A 120 0.51 6.24 -7.64
C GLU A 120 1.86 6.88 -8.03
N GLU A 121 2.44 7.75 -7.20
CA GLU A 121 3.79 8.28 -7.42
C GLU A 121 4.86 7.17 -7.43
N LEU A 122 4.57 6.01 -6.84
CA LEU A 122 5.45 4.85 -6.96
C LEU A 122 5.70 4.44 -8.41
N LEU A 123 4.80 4.74 -9.36
CA LEU A 123 5.01 4.49 -10.79
C LEU A 123 6.12 5.35 -11.40
N MET A 124 6.56 6.41 -10.72
CA MET A 124 7.67 7.27 -11.13
C MET A 124 9.02 6.80 -10.56
N VAL A 125 8.99 5.86 -9.62
CA VAL A 125 10.19 5.32 -8.97
C VAL A 125 10.88 4.31 -9.88
N LYS A 126 12.22 4.36 -9.90
CA LYS A 126 13.05 3.44 -10.68
C LYS A 126 12.67 1.98 -10.39
N GLY A 127 12.48 1.22 -11.46
CA GLY A 127 12.19 -0.22 -11.39
C GLY A 127 10.75 -0.59 -11.09
N MET A 128 9.88 0.35 -10.70
CA MET A 128 8.45 0.08 -10.54
C MET A 128 7.76 -0.03 -11.90
N THR A 129 7.12 -1.16 -12.16
CA THR A 129 6.32 -1.37 -13.38
C THR A 129 4.83 -1.24 -13.09
N SER A 130 4.03 -0.88 -14.10
CA SER A 130 2.57 -0.83 -13.94
C SER A 130 1.98 -2.19 -13.56
N GLU A 131 2.58 -3.28 -14.02
CA GLU A 131 2.18 -4.66 -13.69
C GLU A 131 2.51 -5.02 -12.23
N LEU A 132 3.67 -4.60 -11.72
CA LEU A 132 4.02 -4.81 -10.31
C LEU A 132 3.12 -3.97 -9.40
N PHE A 133 2.95 -2.69 -9.73
CA PHE A 133 2.14 -1.76 -8.95
C PHE A 133 0.66 -2.15 -8.96
N GLY A 134 0.09 -2.32 -10.15
CA GLY A 134 -1.35 -2.55 -10.39
C GLY A 134 -1.78 -4.02 -10.40
N GLY A 135 -0.82 -4.95 -10.39
CA GLY A 135 -1.08 -6.38 -10.46
C GLY A 135 -1.46 -6.85 -11.87
N THR A 136 -1.59 -8.16 -12.02
CA THR A 136 -2.07 -8.81 -13.24
C THR A 136 -3.14 -9.84 -12.91
N THR A 137 -3.56 -10.65 -13.88
CA THR A 137 -4.43 -11.81 -13.62
C THR A 137 -3.74 -12.91 -12.82
N LYS A 138 -2.40 -12.91 -12.78
CA LYS A 138 -1.58 -13.94 -12.12
C LYS A 138 -0.87 -13.44 -10.87
N THR A 139 -0.60 -12.14 -10.81
CA THR A 139 0.17 -11.51 -9.73
C THR A 139 -0.69 -10.51 -8.98
N PRO A 140 -0.61 -10.46 -7.64
CA PRO A 140 -1.35 -9.47 -6.87
C PRO A 140 -0.77 -8.07 -7.13
N ALA A 141 -1.60 -7.05 -6.94
CA ALA A 141 -1.17 -5.67 -7.06
C ALA A 141 -0.37 -5.25 -5.82
N LEU A 142 0.86 -4.77 -5.99
CA LEU A 142 1.65 -4.26 -4.87
C LEU A 142 0.92 -3.14 -4.11
N ALA A 143 0.17 -2.29 -4.83
CA ALA A 143 -0.64 -1.22 -4.24
C ALA A 143 -1.71 -1.73 -3.25
N GLN A 144 -2.05 -3.02 -3.24
CA GLN A 144 -2.95 -3.65 -2.27
C GLN A 144 -2.25 -4.03 -0.95
N PHE A 145 -0.97 -3.71 -0.78
CA PHE A 145 -0.23 -3.98 0.46
C PHE A 145 0.45 -2.72 1.03
N LEU A 146 0.38 -1.58 0.35
CA LEU A 146 1.06 -0.34 0.70
C LEU A 146 0.08 0.80 1.01
N THR A 147 0.43 1.68 1.93
CA THR A 147 -0.38 2.87 2.29
C THR A 147 0.51 4.08 2.56
N ILE A 148 -0.02 5.26 2.29
CA ILE A 148 0.61 6.54 2.69
C ILE A 148 -0.09 7.13 3.93
N TYR A 149 -1.04 6.42 4.52
CA TYR A 149 -1.80 6.85 5.70
C TYR A 149 -1.49 5.94 6.88
N GLY A 150 -1.30 6.51 8.06
CA GLY A 150 -1.08 5.77 9.30
C GLY A 150 0.04 6.38 10.15
N THR A 151 0.42 5.66 11.21
CA THR A 151 1.47 6.06 12.16
C THR A 151 2.75 5.22 12.02
N GLY A 152 2.86 4.36 11.01
CA GLY A 152 3.99 3.46 10.82
C GLY A 152 3.84 2.07 11.44
N VAL A 153 2.74 1.80 12.14
CA VAL A 153 2.48 0.50 12.78
C VAL A 153 1.48 -0.33 11.98
N ILE A 154 1.70 -1.64 11.93
CA ILE A 154 0.89 -2.60 11.19
C ILE A 154 -0.14 -3.24 12.13
N SER A 155 -1.43 -3.13 11.79
CA SER A 155 -2.46 -3.80 12.57
C SER A 155 -2.47 -5.31 12.27
N ILE A 156 -1.99 -6.12 13.22
CA ILE A 156 -1.93 -7.59 13.06
C ILE A 156 -3.33 -8.22 12.91
N ASN A 157 -4.35 -7.54 13.44
CA ASN A 157 -5.74 -7.95 13.36
C ASN A 157 -6.31 -7.88 11.93
N THR A 158 -5.75 -7.03 11.06
CA THR A 158 -6.29 -6.81 9.69
C THR A 158 -5.26 -6.97 8.57
N ALA A 159 -3.98 -7.10 8.89
CA ALA A 159 -2.90 -7.26 7.91
C ALA A 159 -3.14 -8.45 6.96
N PRO A 160 -2.96 -8.32 5.64
CA PRO A 160 -3.01 -9.43 4.71
C PRO A 160 -1.93 -10.48 5.01
N LYS A 161 -2.15 -11.72 4.55
CA LYS A 161 -1.19 -12.82 4.76
C LYS A 161 0.21 -12.51 4.23
N MET A 162 0.31 -11.91 3.04
CA MET A 162 1.59 -11.48 2.47
C MET A 162 2.31 -10.46 3.36
N VAL A 163 1.57 -9.54 3.97
CA VAL A 163 2.13 -8.61 4.94
C VAL A 163 2.60 -9.34 6.20
N LEU A 164 1.80 -10.26 6.73
CA LEU A 164 2.18 -11.02 7.91
C LEU A 164 3.51 -11.75 7.70
N ARG A 165 3.69 -12.38 6.53
CA ARG A 165 4.96 -12.98 6.10
C ARG A 165 6.13 -11.99 6.03
N ALA A 166 5.86 -10.72 5.75
CA ALA A 166 6.89 -9.68 5.68
C ALA A 166 7.34 -9.15 7.05
N LEU A 167 6.55 -9.39 8.12
CA LEU A 167 6.87 -8.92 9.47
C LEU A 167 8.07 -9.63 10.11
N SER A 168 8.34 -10.88 9.73
CA SER A 168 9.48 -11.65 10.22
C SER A 168 9.85 -12.75 9.22
N PRO A 169 11.15 -13.03 9.00
CA PRO A 169 11.58 -14.13 8.14
C PRO A 169 11.11 -15.51 8.62
N GLU A 170 10.71 -15.64 9.89
CA GLU A 170 10.20 -16.89 10.45
C GLU A 170 8.74 -17.17 10.08
N ILE A 171 7.98 -16.17 9.63
CA ILE A 171 6.56 -16.33 9.32
C ILE A 171 6.42 -16.91 7.92
N THR A 172 6.28 -18.23 7.85
CA THR A 172 6.01 -18.95 6.60
C THR A 172 4.58 -18.74 6.11
N ASP A 173 4.26 -19.24 4.92
CA ASP A 173 2.90 -19.21 4.35
C ASP A 173 1.91 -19.95 5.28
N GLU A 174 2.32 -21.10 5.80
CA GLU A 174 1.54 -21.91 6.73
C GLU A 174 1.34 -21.20 8.07
N LEU A 175 2.36 -20.50 8.59
CA LEU A 175 2.21 -19.73 9.82
C LEU A 175 1.31 -18.51 9.61
N ALA A 176 1.43 -17.82 8.47
CA ALA A 176 0.54 -16.71 8.12
C ALA A 176 -0.93 -17.17 7.98
N ASP A 177 -1.15 -18.36 7.41
CA ASP A 177 -2.48 -19.00 7.35
C ASP A 177 -3.04 -19.26 8.75
N ARG A 178 -2.24 -19.82 9.66
CA ARG A 178 -2.65 -20.10 11.03
C ARG A 178 -2.94 -18.84 11.84
N ILE A 179 -2.15 -17.77 11.63
CA ILE A 179 -2.42 -16.46 12.22
C ILE A 179 -3.77 -15.91 11.71
N ASP A 180 -4.02 -16.03 10.40
CA ASP A 180 -5.26 -15.57 9.78
C ASP A 180 -6.49 -16.38 10.24
N GLU A 181 -6.35 -17.69 10.41
CA GLU A 181 -7.38 -18.56 10.99
C GLU A 181 -7.63 -18.24 12.46
N TYR A 182 -6.58 -18.04 13.25
CA TYR A 182 -6.69 -17.72 14.66
C TYR A 182 -7.49 -16.43 14.89
N ARG A 183 -7.21 -15.37 14.12
CA ARG A 183 -7.94 -14.09 14.25
C ARG A 183 -9.37 -14.12 13.71
N LYS A 184 -9.73 -15.11 12.89
CA LYS A 184 -11.10 -15.29 12.38
C LYS A 184 -12.02 -16.01 13.36
N ASN A 185 -11.45 -16.72 14.34
CA ASN A 185 -12.22 -17.38 15.38
C ASN A 185 -12.67 -16.37 16.44
N GLU A 186 -13.97 -16.11 16.52
CA GLU A 186 -14.57 -15.13 17.42
C GLU A 186 -14.35 -15.42 18.91
N ASN A 187 -13.99 -16.65 19.27
CA ASN A 187 -13.68 -17.03 20.65
C ASN A 187 -12.29 -16.60 21.12
N ASN A 188 -11.42 -16.16 20.19
CA ASN A 188 -10.06 -15.76 20.50
C ASN A 188 -9.98 -14.28 20.90
N ASP A 189 -9.23 -13.99 21.97
CA ASP A 189 -8.95 -12.63 22.40
C ASP A 189 -7.78 -12.03 21.62
N LEU A 190 -8.08 -11.00 20.82
CA LEU A 190 -7.15 -10.26 19.96
C LEU A 190 -6.84 -8.85 20.48
N SER A 191 -7.18 -8.56 21.73
CA SER A 191 -7.01 -7.23 22.34
C SER A 191 -5.57 -6.91 22.75
N SER A 192 -4.69 -7.91 22.83
CA SER A 192 -3.27 -7.75 23.17
C SER A 192 -2.38 -8.02 21.97
N VAL A 193 -1.38 -7.17 21.71
CA VAL A 193 -0.43 -7.33 20.59
C VAL A 193 0.25 -8.70 20.59
N ASP A 194 0.49 -9.30 21.76
CA ASP A 194 1.14 -10.60 21.89
C ASP A 194 0.23 -11.80 21.58
N TRP A 195 -1.05 -11.60 21.20
CA TRP A 195 -1.97 -12.71 20.92
C TRP A 195 -1.41 -13.68 19.87
N TYR A 196 -0.62 -13.19 18.93
CA TYR A 196 -0.04 -14.01 17.87
C TYR A 196 0.88 -15.13 18.41
N LYS A 197 1.48 -14.94 19.59
CA LYS A 197 2.31 -15.97 20.25
C LYS A 197 1.50 -17.19 20.72
N LYS A 198 0.18 -17.03 20.86
CA LYS A 198 -0.76 -18.12 21.20
C LYS A 198 -1.06 -19.00 20.00
N VAL A 199 -0.77 -18.53 18.78
CA VAL A 199 -0.89 -19.34 17.57
C VAL A 199 0.15 -20.46 17.67
N SER A 200 -0.28 -21.71 17.50
CA SER A 200 0.65 -22.83 17.56
C SER A 200 1.74 -22.65 16.49
N GLY A 201 3.00 -22.93 16.84
CA GLY A 201 4.17 -22.63 16.00
C GLY A 201 4.71 -21.20 16.07
N MET A 202 3.99 -20.25 16.69
CA MET A 202 4.43 -18.85 16.83
C MET A 202 4.96 -18.50 18.23
N SER A 203 5.00 -19.45 19.17
CA SER A 203 5.40 -19.18 20.56
C SER A 203 6.84 -18.71 20.70
N GLY A 204 7.74 -19.17 19.83
CA GLY A 204 9.14 -18.75 19.78
C GLY A 204 9.44 -17.58 18.84
N THR A 205 8.49 -17.22 17.97
CA THR A 205 8.71 -16.19 16.94
C THR A 205 8.52 -14.80 17.52
N ALA A 206 9.55 -13.97 17.40
CA ALA A 206 9.50 -12.58 17.80
C ALA A 206 9.21 -11.69 16.58
N ILE A 207 8.12 -10.92 16.66
CA ILE A 207 7.91 -9.78 15.78
C ILE A 207 8.50 -8.57 16.51
N LYS A 208 9.32 -7.77 15.82
CA LYS A 208 10.00 -6.62 16.44
C LYS A 208 8.96 -5.67 17.07
N ALA A 209 9.22 -5.27 18.31
CA ALA A 209 8.37 -4.36 19.04
C ALA A 209 8.26 -3.02 18.30
N GLY A 210 7.06 -2.43 18.28
CA GLY A 210 6.78 -1.18 17.58
C GLY A 210 6.39 -1.34 16.11
N LEU A 211 6.57 -2.52 15.50
CA LEU A 211 6.09 -2.76 14.12
C LEU A 211 4.61 -3.11 14.05
N ILE A 212 4.07 -3.70 15.12
CA ILE A 212 2.70 -4.21 15.15
C ILE A 212 1.86 -3.60 16.26
N ASP A 213 0.56 -3.56 15.98
CA ASP A 213 -0.49 -3.03 16.85
C ASP A 213 -1.78 -3.87 16.66
N VAL A 214 -2.72 -3.76 17.59
CA VAL A 214 -4.07 -4.33 17.58
C VAL A 214 -5.16 -3.27 17.42
N ALA A 215 -4.80 -1.98 17.38
CA ALA A 215 -5.77 -0.90 17.29
C ALA A 215 -6.58 -0.97 16.00
N LYS A 216 -7.84 -0.57 16.13
CA LYS A 216 -8.77 -0.44 15.00
C LYS A 216 -8.34 0.71 14.12
N SER A 217 -8.51 0.53 12.81
CA SER A 217 -8.16 1.57 11.86
C SER A 217 -8.86 2.89 12.10
N ASN A 218 -8.10 3.98 12.00
CA ASN A 218 -8.65 5.31 11.88
C ASN A 218 -8.80 5.73 10.41
N TYR A 219 -8.17 5.01 9.48
CA TYR A 219 -8.21 5.31 8.05
C TYR A 219 -8.94 4.21 7.26
N PHE A 220 -9.83 4.59 6.37
CA PHE A 220 -10.63 3.66 5.58
C PHE A 220 -10.65 4.09 4.12
N LYS A 221 -10.60 3.11 3.23
CA LYS A 221 -10.81 3.28 1.80
C LYS A 221 -12.22 2.81 1.49
N ILE A 222 -13.04 3.71 0.96
CA ILE A 222 -14.39 3.43 0.50
C ILE A 222 -14.37 3.35 -1.02
N TYR A 223 -14.96 2.27 -1.55
CA TYR A 223 -15.32 2.14 -2.94
C TYR A 223 -16.84 2.29 -3.06
N THR A 224 -17.28 3.30 -3.80
CA THR A 224 -18.70 3.55 -4.04
C THR A 224 -18.97 3.53 -5.54
N THR A 225 -20.01 2.82 -5.94
CA THR A 225 -20.52 2.86 -7.32
C THR A 225 -21.86 3.57 -7.36
N GLY A 226 -21.91 4.73 -8.03
CA GLY A 226 -23.13 5.42 -8.40
C GLY A 226 -23.69 4.86 -9.71
N VAL A 227 -25.01 4.64 -9.76
CA VAL A 227 -25.70 4.22 -10.99
C VAL A 227 -26.92 5.10 -11.20
N SER A 228 -26.99 5.76 -12.35
CA SER A 228 -28.17 6.52 -12.82
C SER A 228 -28.45 6.16 -14.27
N ASP A 229 -29.63 5.61 -14.53
CA ASP A 229 -30.03 5.06 -15.84
C ASP A 229 -28.97 4.09 -16.42
N LYS A 230 -28.29 4.50 -17.50
CA LYS A 230 -27.21 3.75 -18.18
C LYS A 230 -25.80 4.21 -17.74
N MET A 231 -25.69 5.23 -16.90
CA MET A 231 -24.42 5.73 -16.40
C MET A 231 -24.04 5.04 -15.11
N LYS A 232 -22.82 4.50 -15.09
CA LYS A 232 -22.17 3.94 -13.91
C LYS A 232 -20.93 4.79 -13.65
N GLN A 233 -20.76 5.21 -12.41
CA GLN A 233 -19.60 5.98 -12.00
C GLN A 233 -19.04 5.40 -10.70
N ASN A 234 -17.72 5.26 -10.62
CA ASN A 234 -17.05 4.76 -9.45
C ASN A 234 -16.31 5.89 -8.75
N ILE A 235 -16.44 5.96 -7.43
CA ILE A 235 -15.73 6.91 -6.58
C ILE A 235 -14.97 6.11 -5.54
N ILE A 236 -13.68 6.43 -5.43
CA ILE A 236 -12.81 5.92 -4.37
C ILE A 236 -12.52 7.08 -3.43
N GLY A 237 -12.79 6.90 -2.14
CA GLY A 237 -12.48 7.89 -1.11
C GLY A 237 -11.61 7.29 -0.01
N VAL A 238 -10.61 8.04 0.46
CA VAL A 238 -9.90 7.75 1.70
C VAL A 238 -10.40 8.69 2.79
N LEU A 239 -10.78 8.13 3.93
CA LEU A 239 -11.31 8.89 5.06
C LEU A 239 -10.63 8.52 6.36
N GLN A 240 -10.42 9.53 7.19
CA GLN A 240 -10.12 9.41 8.61
C GLN A 240 -11.44 9.39 9.38
N ARG A 241 -11.60 8.46 10.32
CA ARG A 241 -12.82 8.29 11.12
C ARG A 241 -12.90 9.31 12.27
N SER A 242 -11.78 9.59 12.94
CA SER A 242 -11.73 10.49 14.10
C SER A 242 -10.42 11.32 14.14
N PRO A 243 -10.50 12.66 14.06
CA PRO A 243 -11.69 13.41 13.65
C PRO A 243 -12.13 12.98 12.24
N PHE A 244 -13.42 13.06 11.95
CA PHE A 244 -13.92 12.70 10.63
C PHE A 244 -13.36 13.65 9.58
N LYS A 245 -12.60 13.12 8.62
CA LYS A 245 -11.99 13.90 7.53
C LYS A 245 -11.91 13.06 6.27
N ILE A 246 -12.33 13.62 5.13
CA ILE A 246 -12.02 13.03 3.82
C ILE A 246 -10.59 13.44 3.48
N MET A 247 -9.69 12.47 3.40
CA MET A 247 -8.28 12.70 3.10
C MET A 247 -8.07 12.92 1.61
N SER A 248 -8.70 12.08 0.79
CA SER A 248 -8.66 12.16 -0.66
C SER A 248 -9.88 11.47 -1.26
N TRP A 249 -10.22 11.82 -2.49
CA TRP A 249 -11.16 11.05 -3.31
C TRP A 249 -10.84 11.22 -4.78
N ARG A 250 -11.25 10.24 -5.58
CA ARG A 250 -11.15 10.28 -7.04
C ARG A 250 -12.31 9.56 -7.69
N GLN A 251 -12.53 9.88 -8.95
CA GLN A 251 -13.41 9.16 -9.83
C GLN A 251 -12.56 8.19 -10.67
N ASP A 252 -12.94 6.91 -10.69
CA ASP A 252 -12.40 5.91 -11.61
C ASP A 252 -13.18 5.92 -12.94
#